data_AF-A0A1G3KUY0-F1
#
_entry.id   AF-A0A1G3KUY0-F1
#
_cell.length_a   1.000
_cell.length_b   1.000
_cell.length_c   1.000
_cell.angle_alpha   90.00
_cell.angle_beta   90.00
_cell.angle_gamma   90.00
#
_symmetry.space_group_name_H-M   'P 1'
#
loop_
_entity.id
_entity.type
_entity.pdbx_description
1 polymer ?
#
loop_
_entity_poly.entity_id
_entity_poly.type
_entity_poly.pdbx_seq_one_letter_code
_entity_poly.pdbx_strand_id
1 'polypeptide(L)'
;MAKTTKSKALVPAGQRKTSVMRKAATVAVAPATDGTLLPILGSDLALAKLIGDGGDVMREGGVVLVTGRAYATRACVVPAEEIFYDQAARPDGKGPWLGEADKISWRDGASGYDCIMLRNTDNGFLCGYVGIPKDHPLWGWDANAVPPDIGIDVHGGLTYSRLCEEGPSPTRRLAVEARRICHVTLRPAVYHPVEHATDHRVEDSHAWWFGFSCDHAYDLIPNARPNSSGSKSSELGRIYRDDAYVVRETVALAAQLRAIAEGDAAPARDGAPPPLGLDPRRGGGRG
;
A
#
# COMPACT_ATOMS: atom_id res chain seq x y z
N MET A 1 3.17 76.68 -26.37
CA MET A 1 2.41 75.57 -26.97
C MET A 1 3.41 74.55 -27.51
N ALA A 2 3.58 73.42 -26.83
CA ALA A 2 4.35 72.28 -27.32
C ALA A 2 3.63 71.01 -26.82
N LYS A 3 3.13 70.20 -27.75
CA LYS A 3 2.36 68.98 -27.48
C LYS A 3 3.32 67.81 -27.27
N THR A 4 3.26 67.18 -26.11
CA THR A 4 3.98 65.93 -25.80
C THR A 4 3.10 64.73 -26.17
N THR A 5 3.57 63.94 -27.14
CA THR A 5 2.97 62.67 -27.58
C THR A 5 3.33 61.55 -26.59
N LYS A 6 2.32 60.89 -26.01
CA LYS A 6 2.49 59.68 -25.18
C LYS A 6 2.43 58.43 -26.07
N SER A 7 3.52 57.67 -26.13
CA SER A 7 3.56 56.33 -26.75
C SER A 7 2.75 55.33 -25.93
N LYS A 8 1.85 54.60 -26.59
CA LYS A 8 1.03 53.53 -26.01
C LYS A 8 1.68 52.19 -26.35
N ALA A 9 2.20 51.48 -25.35
CA ALA A 9 2.76 50.13 -25.52
C ALA A 9 1.61 49.13 -25.78
N LEU A 10 1.73 48.34 -26.85
CA LEU A 10 0.86 47.19 -27.13
C LEU A 10 1.29 46.00 -26.25
N VAL A 11 0.36 45.43 -25.50
CA VAL A 11 0.50 44.14 -24.82
C VAL A 11 0.03 43.04 -25.77
N PRO A 12 0.79 41.95 -26.01
CA PRO A 12 0.35 40.88 -26.89
C PRO A 12 -0.72 40.01 -26.19
N ALA A 13 -1.79 39.72 -26.93
CA ALA A 13 -2.87 38.84 -26.48
C ALA A 13 -2.38 37.39 -26.38
N GLY A 14 -2.36 36.85 -25.15
CA GLY A 14 -2.05 35.44 -24.90
C GLY A 14 -3.13 34.52 -25.47
N GLN A 15 -2.74 33.56 -26.30
CA GLN A 15 -3.61 32.50 -26.79
C GLN A 15 -4.11 31.64 -25.61
N ARG A 16 -5.42 31.70 -25.35
CA ARG A 16 -6.11 30.76 -24.45
C ARG A 16 -6.02 29.36 -25.06
N LYS A 17 -5.13 28.52 -24.53
CA LYS A 17 -5.18 27.06 -24.78
C LYS A 17 -6.47 26.54 -24.18
N THR A 18 -7.36 26.05 -25.03
CA THR A 18 -8.58 25.33 -24.61
C THR A 18 -8.16 24.05 -23.91
N SER A 19 -8.44 23.98 -22.60
CA SER A 19 -8.33 22.75 -21.83
C SER A 19 -9.35 21.75 -22.37
N VAL A 20 -8.89 20.73 -23.08
CA VAL A 20 -9.73 19.59 -23.47
C VAL A 20 -10.07 18.81 -22.20
N MET A 21 -11.27 19.03 -21.67
CA MET A 21 -11.84 18.16 -20.63
C MET A 21 -11.99 16.76 -21.22
N ARG A 22 -11.06 15.86 -20.85
CA ARG A 22 -11.23 14.44 -21.12
C ARG A 22 -12.41 13.95 -20.28
N LYS A 23 -13.45 13.45 -20.95
CA LYS A 23 -14.62 12.83 -20.31
C LYS A 23 -14.12 11.70 -19.39
N ALA A 24 -14.49 11.74 -18.12
CA ALA A 24 -14.15 10.67 -17.18
C ALA A 24 -14.74 9.37 -17.74
N ALA A 25 -13.89 8.36 -17.95
CA ALA A 25 -14.36 7.04 -18.35
C ALA A 25 -15.18 6.48 -17.19
N THR A 26 -16.46 6.19 -17.43
CA THR A 26 -17.30 5.50 -16.45
C THR A 26 -16.72 4.10 -16.23
N VAL A 27 -16.24 3.83 -15.01
CA VAL A 27 -15.76 2.49 -14.66
C VAL A 27 -16.97 1.57 -14.59
N ALA A 28 -17.00 0.52 -15.42
CA ALA A 28 -18.08 -0.45 -15.41
C ALA A 28 -17.99 -1.30 -14.14
N VAL A 29 -19.08 -1.35 -13.37
CA VAL A 29 -19.25 -2.18 -12.17
C VAL A 29 -20.05 -3.42 -12.56
N ALA A 30 -19.59 -4.60 -12.15
CA ALA A 30 -20.31 -5.85 -12.35
C ALA A 30 -20.31 -6.67 -11.05
N PRO A 31 -21.29 -7.58 -10.84
CA PRO A 31 -21.27 -8.49 -9.69
C PRO A 31 -20.04 -9.39 -9.73
N ALA A 32 -19.30 -9.46 -8.62
CA ALA A 32 -18.12 -10.30 -8.47
C ALA A 32 -18.52 -11.75 -8.18
N THR A 33 -19.21 -12.43 -9.11
CA THR A 33 -19.44 -13.89 -9.05
C THR A 33 -18.26 -14.65 -9.66
N ASP A 34 -18.11 -15.94 -9.36
CA ASP A 34 -17.00 -16.75 -9.88
C ASP A 34 -17.00 -16.80 -11.42
N GLY A 35 -18.19 -16.85 -12.04
CA GLY A 35 -18.35 -16.79 -13.50
C GLY A 35 -17.92 -15.45 -14.12
N THR A 36 -17.96 -14.36 -13.36
CA THR A 36 -17.47 -13.03 -13.79
C THR A 36 -15.98 -12.87 -13.50
N LEU A 37 -15.51 -13.34 -12.34
CA LEU A 37 -14.15 -13.12 -11.84
C LEU A 37 -13.12 -13.92 -12.64
N LEU A 38 -13.39 -15.20 -12.95
CA LEU A 38 -12.40 -16.04 -13.61
C LEU A 38 -11.96 -15.47 -14.98
N PRO A 39 -12.87 -15.07 -15.89
CA PRO A 39 -12.47 -14.47 -17.16
C PRO A 39 -11.76 -13.11 -17.01
N ILE A 40 -12.04 -12.36 -15.94
CA ILE A 40 -11.44 -11.04 -15.69
C ILE A 40 -10.03 -11.17 -15.13
N LEU A 41 -9.84 -12.03 -14.13
CA LEU A 41 -8.56 -12.24 -13.45
C LEU A 41 -7.60 -13.09 -14.30
N GLY A 42 -8.15 -14.02 -15.09
CA GLY A 42 -7.41 -14.93 -15.93
C GLY A 42 -6.50 -15.89 -15.14
N SER A 43 -6.83 -16.17 -13.88
CA SER A 43 -6.03 -17.01 -12.98
C SER A 43 -6.92 -17.71 -11.96
N ASP A 44 -6.99 -19.05 -12.03
CA ASP A 44 -7.65 -19.87 -11.01
C ASP A 44 -6.99 -19.71 -9.64
N LEU A 45 -5.67 -19.48 -9.63
CA LEU A 45 -4.91 -19.25 -8.40
C LEU A 45 -5.34 -17.94 -7.72
N ALA A 46 -5.63 -16.90 -8.50
CA ALA A 46 -6.12 -15.63 -7.98
C ALA A 46 -7.57 -15.75 -7.50
N LEU A 47 -8.41 -16.47 -8.24
CA LEU A 47 -9.80 -16.72 -7.84
C LEU A 47 -9.86 -17.51 -6.52
N ALA A 48 -9.01 -18.53 -6.34
CA ALA A 48 -8.96 -19.33 -5.12
C ALA A 48 -8.59 -18.53 -3.86
N LYS A 49 -8.04 -17.32 -4.02
CA LYS A 49 -7.72 -16.40 -2.92
C LYS A 49 -8.91 -15.55 -2.50
N LEU A 50 -9.98 -15.48 -3.30
CA LEU A 50 -11.17 -14.69 -3.00
C LEU A 50 -12.19 -15.55 -2.25
N ILE A 51 -12.48 -15.17 -1.00
CA ILE A 51 -13.35 -15.92 -0.09
C ILE A 51 -14.69 -15.20 0.13
N GLY A 52 -15.77 -15.98 0.23
CA GLY A 52 -17.15 -15.49 0.37
C GLY A 52 -17.86 -15.37 -0.97
N ASP A 53 -19.16 -15.05 -0.98
CA ASP A 53 -19.97 -14.90 -2.18
C ASP A 53 -20.39 -13.44 -2.39
N GLY A 54 -20.54 -13.01 -3.65
CA GLY A 54 -21.01 -11.66 -3.99
C GLY A 54 -19.91 -10.62 -4.13
N GLY A 55 -20.23 -9.35 -3.83
CA GLY A 55 -19.35 -8.21 -4.02
C GLY A 55 -19.38 -7.62 -5.43
N ASP A 56 -18.50 -6.66 -5.69
CA ASP A 56 -18.41 -5.96 -6.97
C ASP A 56 -17.02 -6.10 -7.59
N VAL A 57 -16.97 -6.13 -8.92
CA VAL A 57 -15.74 -6.09 -9.71
C VAL A 57 -15.75 -4.90 -10.66
N MET A 58 -14.66 -4.16 -10.69
CA MET A 58 -14.46 -2.96 -11.49
C MET A 58 -13.16 -3.08 -12.29
N ARG A 59 -13.11 -2.49 -13.48
CA ARG A 59 -11.93 -2.55 -14.36
C ARG A 59 -11.60 -1.20 -14.99
N GLU A 60 -10.33 -0.83 -14.93
CA GLU A 60 -9.81 0.36 -15.59
C GLU A 60 -8.33 0.18 -15.93
N GLY A 61 -7.94 0.39 -17.20
CA GLY A 61 -6.52 0.54 -17.56
C GLY A 61 -5.60 -0.63 -17.19
N GLY A 62 -6.08 -1.88 -17.24
CA GLY A 62 -5.30 -3.07 -16.85
C GLY A 62 -5.35 -3.38 -15.35
N VAL A 63 -6.09 -2.58 -14.58
CA VAL A 63 -6.36 -2.83 -13.16
C VAL A 63 -7.75 -3.43 -12.98
N VAL A 64 -7.85 -4.40 -12.09
CA VAL A 64 -9.10 -4.99 -11.58
C VAL A 64 -9.19 -4.67 -10.10
N LEU A 65 -10.33 -4.14 -9.65
CA LEU A 65 -10.69 -4.01 -8.24
C LEU A 65 -11.82 -5.00 -7.94
N VAL A 66 -11.66 -5.77 -6.87
CA VAL A 66 -12.69 -6.62 -6.28
C VAL A 66 -13.00 -6.11 -4.86
N THR A 67 -14.28 -5.95 -4.53
CA THR A 67 -14.76 -5.57 -3.19
C THR A 67 -15.77 -6.60 -2.70
N GLY A 68 -16.04 -6.62 -1.38
CA GLY A 68 -17.03 -7.53 -0.79
C GLY A 68 -16.60 -9.01 -0.76
N ARG A 69 -15.32 -9.29 -1.00
CA ARG A 69 -14.69 -10.60 -0.85
C ARG A 69 -13.57 -10.49 0.18
N ALA A 70 -13.42 -11.52 1.02
CA ALA A 70 -12.24 -11.66 1.87
C ALA A 70 -11.07 -12.22 1.06
N TYR A 71 -9.84 -12.05 1.56
CA TYR A 71 -8.61 -12.49 0.88
C TYR A 71 -7.92 -13.60 1.68
N ALA A 72 -7.82 -14.80 1.12
CA ALA A 72 -7.08 -15.90 1.71
C ALA A 72 -5.58 -15.76 1.46
N THR A 73 -4.78 -15.85 2.50
CA THR A 73 -3.36 -16.19 2.40
C THR A 73 -3.17 -17.67 2.74
N ARG A 74 -1.95 -18.21 2.65
CA ARG A 74 -1.70 -19.58 3.16
C ARG A 74 -1.77 -19.69 4.69
N ALA A 75 -1.77 -18.57 5.42
CA ALA A 75 -1.70 -18.55 6.89
C ALA A 75 -3.03 -18.10 7.54
N CYS A 76 -3.80 -17.26 6.88
CA CYS A 76 -5.02 -16.67 7.43
C CYS A 76 -5.95 -16.14 6.32
N VAL A 77 -7.19 -15.81 6.69
CA VAL A 77 -8.12 -15.06 5.84
C VAL A 77 -8.16 -13.62 6.33
N VAL A 78 -7.87 -12.67 5.44
CA VAL A 78 -7.90 -11.23 5.69
C VAL A 78 -9.29 -10.70 5.32
N PRO A 79 -9.97 -9.95 6.19
CA PRO A 79 -11.23 -9.28 5.87
C PRO A 79 -10.96 -8.04 5.00
N ALA A 80 -10.47 -8.27 3.78
CA ALA A 80 -10.10 -7.22 2.84
C ALA A 80 -11.31 -6.37 2.46
N GLU A 81 -11.15 -5.04 2.48
CA GLU A 81 -12.15 -4.09 2.00
C GLU A 81 -11.98 -3.85 0.49
N GLU A 82 -10.73 -3.82 0.01
CA GLU A 82 -10.39 -3.68 -1.41
C GLU A 82 -9.27 -4.65 -1.79
N ILE A 83 -9.43 -5.31 -2.95
CA ILE A 83 -8.47 -6.26 -3.52
C ILE A 83 -8.19 -5.84 -4.96
N PHE A 84 -6.96 -5.41 -5.24
CA PHE A 84 -6.53 -4.98 -6.57
C PHE A 84 -5.61 -6.00 -7.23
N TYR A 85 -5.82 -6.18 -8.52
CA TYR A 85 -4.88 -6.84 -9.43
C TYR A 85 -4.47 -5.83 -10.51
N ASP A 86 -3.19 -5.51 -10.57
CA ASP A 86 -2.59 -4.57 -11.52
C ASP A 86 -1.65 -5.33 -12.45
N GLN A 87 -2.07 -5.47 -13.72
CA GLN A 87 -1.28 -6.13 -14.75
C GLN A 87 0.13 -5.56 -14.89
N ALA A 88 0.35 -4.28 -14.60
CA ALA A 88 1.67 -3.67 -14.71
C ALA A 88 2.58 -3.97 -13.50
N ALA A 89 2.03 -4.34 -12.35
CA ALA A 89 2.80 -4.70 -11.16
C ALA A 89 3.18 -6.19 -11.16
N ARG A 90 2.43 -7.01 -11.90
CA ARG A 90 2.59 -8.47 -11.92
C ARG A 90 3.98 -8.87 -12.43
N PRO A 91 4.74 -9.69 -11.68
CA PRO A 91 6.02 -10.17 -12.15
C PRO A 91 5.91 -11.18 -13.31
N ASP A 92 6.96 -11.21 -14.14
CA ASP A 92 7.06 -12.16 -15.24
C ASP A 92 7.39 -13.57 -14.75
N GLY A 93 7.03 -14.58 -15.55
CA GLY A 93 7.40 -15.97 -15.29
C GLY A 93 6.53 -16.70 -14.26
N LYS A 94 6.96 -17.90 -13.89
CA LYS A 94 6.22 -18.77 -12.95
C LYS A 94 6.66 -18.46 -11.52
N GLY A 95 5.70 -18.25 -10.62
CA GLY A 95 5.96 -18.08 -9.20
C GLY A 95 4.68 -17.92 -8.37
N PRO A 96 4.81 -17.82 -7.03
CA PRO A 96 3.67 -17.64 -6.12
C PRO A 96 2.82 -16.41 -6.45
N TRP A 97 3.44 -15.35 -6.98
CA TRP A 97 2.79 -14.10 -7.38
C TRP A 97 1.68 -14.24 -8.44
N LEU A 98 1.57 -15.38 -9.12
CA LEU A 98 0.48 -15.62 -10.08
C LEU A 98 -0.91 -15.75 -9.45
N GLY A 99 -0.97 -16.10 -8.16
CA GLY A 99 -2.22 -16.13 -7.39
C GLY A 99 -2.42 -14.89 -6.50
N GLU A 100 -1.37 -14.13 -6.23
CA GLU A 100 -1.42 -13.06 -5.24
C GLU A 100 -2.08 -11.80 -5.81
N ALA A 101 -2.80 -11.07 -4.96
CA ALA A 101 -3.21 -9.71 -5.26
C ALA A 101 -1.99 -8.76 -5.31
N ASP A 102 -2.13 -7.67 -6.04
CA ASP A 102 -1.09 -6.62 -6.14
C ASP A 102 -1.31 -5.53 -5.09
N LYS A 103 -2.53 -5.35 -4.61
CA LYS A 103 -2.82 -4.61 -3.38
C LYS A 103 -4.00 -5.23 -2.65
N ILE A 104 -3.93 -5.34 -1.33
CA ILE A 104 -5.10 -5.51 -0.47
C ILE A 104 -5.07 -4.45 0.62
N SER A 105 -6.24 -3.92 0.97
CA SER A 105 -6.40 -3.05 2.12
C SER A 105 -7.48 -3.58 3.06
N TRP A 106 -7.21 -3.46 4.36
CA TRP A 106 -8.13 -3.92 5.41
C TRP A 106 -7.92 -3.10 6.68
N ARG A 107 -8.90 -3.15 7.57
CA ARG A 107 -8.73 -2.70 8.96
C ARG A 107 -8.36 -3.91 9.81
N ASP A 108 -7.21 -3.86 10.46
CA ASP A 108 -6.81 -4.90 11.40
C ASP A 108 -7.71 -4.87 12.63
N GLY A 109 -8.34 -6.01 12.96
CA GLY A 109 -9.35 -6.06 14.02
C GLY A 109 -8.77 -5.92 15.42
N ALA A 110 -7.51 -6.32 15.63
CA ALA A 110 -6.87 -6.31 16.94
C ALA A 110 -6.30 -4.93 17.28
N SER A 111 -5.52 -4.34 16.37
CA SER A 111 -4.95 -3.00 16.53
C SER A 111 -5.95 -1.90 16.19
N GLY A 112 -6.99 -2.17 15.41
CA GLY A 112 -7.91 -1.16 14.90
C GLY A 112 -7.30 -0.22 13.85
N TYR A 113 -6.09 -0.50 13.35
CA TYR A 113 -5.42 0.32 12.34
C TYR A 113 -5.64 -0.17 10.92
N ASP A 114 -5.57 0.77 9.98
CA ASP A 114 -5.65 0.48 8.56
C ASP A 114 -4.34 -0.14 8.09
N CYS A 115 -4.45 -1.20 7.31
CA CYS A 115 -3.35 -2.01 6.84
C CYS A 115 -3.41 -2.16 5.32
N ILE A 116 -2.23 -2.18 4.69
CA ILE A 116 -2.07 -2.41 3.25
C ILE A 116 -0.96 -3.43 3.03
N MET A 117 -1.22 -4.39 2.16
CA MET A 117 -0.17 -5.10 1.43
C MET A 117 -0.18 -4.56 0.01
N LEU A 118 0.98 -4.18 -0.52
CA LEU A 118 1.11 -3.60 -1.85
C LEU A 118 2.37 -4.11 -2.54
N ARG A 119 2.23 -4.49 -3.81
CA ARG A 119 3.32 -4.91 -4.68
C ARG A 119 4.01 -3.69 -5.27
N ASN A 120 5.33 -3.68 -5.16
CA ASN A 120 6.17 -2.71 -5.84
C ASN A 120 6.10 -2.94 -7.37
N THR A 121 5.75 -1.90 -8.11
CA THR A 121 5.57 -1.98 -9.58
C THR A 121 6.88 -2.17 -10.35
N ASP A 122 8.00 -1.72 -9.80
CA ASP A 122 9.28 -1.71 -10.52
C ASP A 122 9.96 -3.08 -10.47
N ASN A 123 9.87 -3.77 -9.33
CA ASN A 123 10.65 -4.98 -9.06
C ASN A 123 9.80 -6.18 -8.60
N GLY A 124 8.52 -5.99 -8.33
CA GLY A 124 7.56 -7.07 -8.09
C GLY A 124 7.54 -7.67 -6.67
N PHE A 125 8.36 -7.18 -5.74
CA PHE A 125 8.32 -7.59 -4.34
C PHE A 125 7.12 -6.97 -3.60
N LEU A 126 6.68 -7.62 -2.51
CA LEU A 126 5.59 -7.12 -1.67
C LEU A 126 6.11 -6.22 -0.54
N CYS A 127 5.28 -5.27 -0.14
CA CYS A 127 5.49 -4.36 0.98
C CYS A 127 4.27 -4.38 1.90
N GLY A 128 4.48 -4.07 3.18
CA GLY A 128 3.43 -3.91 4.18
C GLY A 128 3.40 -2.51 4.75
N TYR A 129 2.21 -1.98 4.99
CA TYR A 129 2.00 -0.64 5.51
C TYR A 129 0.89 -0.61 6.57
N VAL A 130 1.05 0.24 7.58
CA VAL A 130 0.09 0.48 8.66
C VAL A 130 -0.12 1.98 8.82
N GLY A 131 -1.38 2.41 8.78
CA GLY A 131 -1.81 3.79 8.98
C GLY A 131 -2.15 4.04 10.43
N ILE A 132 -1.45 4.98 11.06
CA ILE A 132 -1.71 5.44 12.42
C ILE A 132 -2.43 6.81 12.42
N PRO A 133 -3.32 7.06 13.39
CA PRO A 133 -4.04 8.32 13.50
C PRO A 133 -3.17 9.45 14.07
N LYS A 134 -3.69 10.69 14.02
CA LYS A 134 -2.96 11.92 14.38
C LYS A 134 -2.58 12.03 15.85
N ASP A 135 -3.34 11.38 16.72
CA ASP A 135 -3.13 11.27 18.16
C ASP A 135 -2.06 10.24 18.55
N HIS A 136 -1.60 9.41 17.60
CA HIS A 136 -0.56 8.42 17.86
C HIS A 136 0.80 9.08 18.15
N PRO A 137 1.59 8.61 19.16
CA PRO A 137 2.86 9.23 19.56
C PRO A 137 3.90 9.38 18.43
N LEU A 138 3.92 8.42 17.50
CA LEU A 138 4.80 8.40 16.33
C LEU A 138 4.23 9.12 15.09
N TRP A 139 3.09 9.79 15.19
CA TRP A 139 2.54 10.51 14.05
C TRP A 139 3.50 11.60 13.58
N GLY A 140 3.79 11.64 12.27
CA GLY A 140 4.70 12.61 11.67
C GLY A 140 6.19 12.25 11.74
N TRP A 141 6.55 11.13 12.36
CA TRP A 141 7.95 10.69 12.44
C TRP A 141 8.41 10.04 11.14
N ASP A 142 9.62 10.42 10.69
CA ASP A 142 10.29 9.69 9.62
C ASP A 142 10.69 8.28 10.11
N ALA A 143 10.57 7.28 9.24
CA ALA A 143 10.88 5.89 9.51
C ALA A 143 12.32 5.70 9.98
N ASN A 144 13.25 6.50 9.46
CA ASN A 144 14.66 6.46 9.87
C ASN A 144 14.93 7.29 11.15
N ALA A 145 13.98 8.10 11.57
CA ALA A 145 14.06 8.88 12.80
C ALA A 145 13.43 8.16 14.00
N VAL A 146 12.71 7.05 13.79
CA VAL A 146 12.20 6.19 14.87
C VAL A 146 13.40 5.50 15.55
N PRO A 147 13.70 5.81 16.82
CA PRO A 147 14.84 5.25 17.52
C PRO A 147 14.70 3.73 17.73
N PRO A 148 15.78 2.93 17.62
CA PRO A 148 15.72 1.48 17.81
C PRO A 148 15.20 1.03 19.18
N ASP A 149 15.36 1.85 20.21
CA ASP A 149 14.88 1.62 21.58
C ASP A 149 13.35 1.73 21.73
N ILE A 150 12.65 2.28 20.73
CA ILE A 150 11.19 2.17 20.63
C ILE A 150 10.75 0.72 20.37
N GLY A 151 11.67 -0.13 19.89
CA GLY A 151 11.44 -1.57 19.82
C GLY A 151 10.57 -2.02 18.64
N ILE A 152 10.47 -1.22 17.58
CA ILE A 152 9.81 -1.65 16.34
C ILE A 152 10.70 -2.68 15.63
N ASP A 153 10.23 -3.92 15.57
CA ASP A 153 10.86 -5.06 14.91
C ASP A 153 9.94 -5.64 13.82
N VAL A 154 10.26 -5.30 12.57
CA VAL A 154 9.57 -5.75 11.36
C VAL A 154 10.61 -6.16 10.31
N HIS A 155 10.21 -6.89 9.27
CA HIS A 155 11.10 -7.34 8.19
C HIS A 155 12.02 -6.23 7.64
N GLY A 156 13.30 -6.25 8.02
CA GLY A 156 14.27 -5.25 7.59
C GLY A 156 14.15 -3.88 8.27
N GLY A 157 13.28 -3.74 9.26
CA GLY A 157 12.92 -2.48 9.90
C GLY A 157 12.00 -1.61 9.03
N LEU A 158 11.66 -0.43 9.56
CA LEU A 158 10.86 0.54 8.81
C LEU A 158 11.63 1.07 7.60
N THR A 159 10.98 1.06 6.44
CA THR A 159 11.52 1.60 5.18
C THR A 159 10.62 2.68 4.57
N TYR A 160 9.48 2.96 5.20
CA TYR A 160 8.52 3.96 4.72
C TYR A 160 7.83 4.67 5.89
N SER A 161 7.67 5.99 5.74
CA SER A 161 6.88 6.85 6.61
C SER A 161 6.39 8.07 5.83
N ARG A 162 5.08 8.24 5.63
CA ARG A 162 4.53 9.47 5.02
C ARG A 162 3.11 9.73 5.48
N LEU A 163 2.70 11.00 5.36
CA LEU A 163 1.28 11.36 5.42
C LEU A 163 0.53 10.65 4.30
N CYS A 164 -0.72 10.28 4.58
CA CYS A 164 -1.66 9.74 3.61
C CYS A 164 -1.61 10.57 2.31
N GLU A 165 -1.42 9.89 1.19
CA GLU A 165 -1.67 10.52 -0.10
C GLU A 165 -3.17 10.78 -0.18
N GLU A 166 -3.57 12.07 -0.23
CA GLU A 166 -4.97 12.51 -0.19
C GLU A 166 -5.87 11.56 -1.00
N GLY A 167 -6.98 11.15 -0.36
CA GLY A 167 -7.92 10.11 -0.81
C GLY A 167 -8.49 10.36 -2.21
N PRO A 168 -9.39 9.49 -2.72
CA PRO A 168 -9.78 9.49 -4.11
C PRO A 168 -10.16 10.91 -4.54
N SER A 169 -9.43 11.42 -5.54
CA SER A 169 -9.86 12.58 -6.32
C SER A 169 -11.36 12.41 -6.62
N PRO A 170 -12.17 13.48 -6.71
CA PRO A 170 -13.59 13.37 -7.04
C PRO A 170 -13.88 12.51 -8.30
N THR A 171 -12.86 12.27 -9.13
CA THR A 171 -12.77 11.13 -10.06
C THR A 171 -11.83 10.03 -9.56
N ARG A 172 -12.41 8.99 -8.97
CA ARG A 172 -11.75 7.73 -8.60
C ARG A 172 -11.08 7.10 -9.83
N ARG A 173 -9.77 6.88 -9.81
CA ARG A 173 -9.03 6.14 -10.87
C ARG A 173 -8.36 4.92 -10.28
N LEU A 174 -8.83 3.73 -10.64
CA LEU A 174 -8.33 2.46 -10.10
C LEU A 174 -6.84 2.27 -10.37
N ALA A 175 -6.37 2.69 -11.55
CA ALA A 175 -4.95 2.61 -11.91
C ALA A 175 -4.04 3.43 -10.98
N VAL A 176 -4.57 4.48 -10.35
CA VAL A 176 -3.85 5.27 -9.36
C VAL A 176 -3.93 4.58 -8.00
N GLU A 177 -5.13 4.19 -7.57
CA GLU A 177 -5.38 3.64 -6.24
C GLU A 177 -4.74 2.28 -5.98
N ALA A 178 -4.63 1.45 -7.02
CA ALA A 178 -3.93 0.17 -6.94
C ALA A 178 -2.48 0.31 -6.49
N ARG A 179 -1.89 1.51 -6.60
CA ARG A 179 -0.47 1.79 -6.30
C ARG A 179 -0.28 2.77 -5.14
N ARG A 180 -1.35 3.37 -4.62
CA ARG A 180 -1.29 4.35 -3.55
C ARG A 180 -1.25 3.69 -2.18
N ILE A 181 -0.50 4.30 -1.27
CA ILE A 181 -0.52 4.01 0.16
C ILE A 181 -1.56 4.93 0.79
N CYS A 182 -2.81 4.53 0.63
CA CYS A 182 -4.01 5.14 1.19
C CYS A 182 -5.04 4.02 1.31
N HIS A 183 -5.67 3.91 2.48
CA HIS A 183 -6.87 3.10 2.66
C HIS A 183 -8.08 4.03 2.52
N VAL A 184 -9.04 3.66 1.67
CA VAL A 184 -10.32 4.36 1.59
C VAL A 184 -11.33 3.42 2.19
N THR A 185 -11.78 3.72 3.40
CA THR A 185 -12.87 2.98 4.02
C THR A 185 -14.11 3.13 3.15
N LEU A 186 -14.54 2.06 2.49
CA LEU A 186 -15.73 2.07 1.62
C LEU A 186 -17.04 2.05 2.42
N ARG A 187 -16.96 1.99 3.76
CA ARG A 187 -18.15 2.09 4.60
C ARG A 187 -18.73 3.50 4.47
N PRO A 188 -20.06 3.65 4.43
CA PRO A 188 -20.68 4.94 4.65
C PRO A 188 -20.10 5.52 5.95
N ALA A 189 -19.96 6.85 6.04
CA ALA A 189 -19.68 7.50 7.32
C ALA A 189 -20.83 7.18 8.29
N VAL A 190 -20.73 6.06 8.99
CA VAL A 190 -21.62 5.72 10.09
C VAL A 190 -21.10 6.54 11.25
N TYR A 191 -21.92 7.47 11.74
CA TYR A 191 -21.59 8.22 12.94
C TYR A 191 -21.36 7.22 14.08
N HIS A 192 -20.11 7.07 14.49
CA HIS A 192 -19.76 6.45 15.75
C HIS A 192 -19.77 7.55 16.80
N PRO A 193 -20.62 7.46 17.84
CA PRO A 193 -20.50 8.35 18.98
C PRO A 193 -19.09 8.17 19.55
N VAL A 194 -18.31 9.24 19.51
CA VAL A 194 -17.04 9.31 20.22
C VAL A 194 -17.38 9.58 21.69
N GLU A 195 -16.87 8.77 22.61
CA GLU A 195 -17.04 8.98 24.05
C GLU A 195 -16.21 10.18 24.51
N HIS A 196 -15.09 10.45 23.84
CA HIS A 196 -14.20 11.58 24.09
C HIS A 196 -13.87 12.34 22.80
N ALA A 197 -13.61 13.65 22.91
CA ALA A 197 -13.27 14.51 21.77
C ALA A 197 -11.97 14.11 21.05
N THR A 198 -11.18 13.20 21.63
CA THR A 198 -9.92 12.67 21.11
C THR A 198 -10.06 11.31 20.43
N ASP A 199 -11.24 10.68 20.45
CA ASP A 199 -11.38 9.33 19.89
C ASP A 199 -11.20 9.34 18.36
N HIS A 200 -10.56 8.27 17.88
CA HIS A 200 -10.24 8.06 16.47
C HIS A 200 -11.49 8.09 15.57
N ARG A 201 -11.48 8.99 14.59
CA ARG A 201 -12.44 9.01 13.48
C ARG A 201 -11.87 8.27 12.28
N VAL A 202 -12.59 7.26 11.83
CA VAL A 202 -12.26 6.43 10.65
C VAL A 202 -12.18 7.28 9.37
N GLU A 203 -12.81 8.46 9.38
CA GLU A 203 -12.77 9.45 8.31
C GLU A 203 -11.63 10.50 8.38
N ASP A 204 -10.66 10.40 9.30
CA ASP A 204 -9.56 11.38 9.35
C ASP A 204 -8.55 11.17 8.19
N SER A 205 -8.60 12.08 7.21
CA SER A 205 -7.79 12.08 5.99
C SER A 205 -6.27 12.23 6.18
N HIS A 206 -5.79 12.23 7.43
CA HIS A 206 -4.40 12.52 7.79
C HIS A 206 -3.66 11.35 8.46
N ALA A 207 -4.06 10.10 8.17
CA ALA A 207 -3.30 8.94 8.63
C ALA A 207 -1.81 9.07 8.25
N TRP A 208 -0.92 8.79 9.20
CA TRP A 208 0.52 8.67 8.95
C TRP A 208 0.85 7.20 8.73
N TRP A 209 1.42 6.87 7.59
CA TRP A 209 1.66 5.49 7.17
C TRP A 209 3.10 5.10 7.43
N PHE A 210 3.31 4.08 8.26
CA PHE A 210 4.58 3.37 8.38
C PHE A 210 4.58 2.12 7.50
N GLY A 211 5.74 1.68 7.04
CA GLY A 211 5.84 0.43 6.29
C GLY A 211 7.25 -0.13 6.16
N PHE A 212 7.30 -1.33 5.57
CA PHE A 212 8.51 -2.11 5.29
C PHE A 212 8.44 -2.71 3.89
N SER A 213 9.59 -3.06 3.32
CA SER A 213 9.72 -3.61 1.97
C SER A 213 10.38 -4.99 1.97
N CYS A 214 10.01 -5.88 1.05
CA CYS A 214 10.66 -7.20 0.90
C CYS A 214 11.74 -7.19 -0.19
N ASP A 215 12.68 -6.24 -0.11
CA ASP A 215 13.82 -6.08 -1.03
C ASP A 215 15.18 -6.08 -0.32
N HIS A 216 15.30 -6.92 0.72
CA HIS A 216 16.52 -7.07 1.51
C HIS A 216 17.45 -8.16 0.97
N ALA A 217 18.66 -8.27 1.53
CA ALA A 217 19.75 -9.12 1.01
C ALA A 217 19.34 -10.59 0.73
N TYR A 218 18.46 -11.15 1.56
CA TYR A 218 17.97 -12.52 1.47
C TYR A 218 16.58 -12.67 0.85
N ASP A 219 16.01 -11.59 0.32
CA ASP A 219 14.73 -11.66 -0.36
C ASP A 219 14.92 -12.01 -1.83
N LEU A 220 14.08 -12.92 -2.32
CA LEU A 220 13.94 -13.15 -3.76
C LEU A 220 13.06 -12.05 -4.34
N ILE A 221 13.64 -11.20 -5.17
CA ILE A 221 12.93 -10.13 -5.87
C ILE A 221 12.55 -10.64 -7.27
N PRO A 222 11.25 -10.75 -7.61
CA PRO A 222 10.80 -11.39 -8.85
C PRO A 222 11.39 -10.81 -10.14
N ASN A 223 11.38 -9.48 -10.29
CA ASN A 223 11.86 -8.80 -11.50
C ASN A 223 13.28 -8.23 -11.32
N ALA A 224 14.09 -8.79 -10.41
CA ALA A 224 15.46 -8.31 -10.21
C ALA A 224 16.27 -8.35 -11.50
N ARG A 225 16.88 -7.22 -11.88
CA ARG A 225 17.78 -7.19 -13.03
C ARG A 225 18.96 -8.14 -12.78
N PRO A 226 19.39 -8.95 -13.77
CA PRO A 226 20.41 -9.98 -13.59
C PRO A 226 21.78 -9.50 -13.07
N ASN A 227 22.04 -8.19 -13.08
CA ASN A 227 23.31 -7.60 -12.62
C ASN A 227 23.20 -6.73 -11.35
N SER A 228 22.03 -6.64 -10.67
CA SER A 228 21.88 -5.76 -9.50
C SER A 228 22.34 -6.38 -8.17
N SER A 229 22.68 -7.67 -8.14
CA SER A 229 23.29 -8.30 -6.97
C SER A 229 24.52 -9.10 -7.37
N GLY A 230 25.71 -8.62 -7.01
CA GLY A 230 27.02 -9.24 -7.30
C GLY A 230 27.28 -10.60 -6.63
N SER A 231 26.25 -11.33 -6.21
CA SER A 231 26.35 -12.70 -5.70
C SER A 231 25.47 -13.61 -6.54
N LYS A 232 26.04 -14.71 -7.03
CA LYS A 232 25.32 -15.73 -7.80
C LYS A 232 24.16 -16.24 -6.94
N SER A 233 22.94 -16.10 -7.46
CA SER A 233 21.62 -16.35 -6.83
C SER A 233 21.48 -17.63 -5.99
N SER A 234 22.35 -18.63 -6.17
CA SER A 234 22.29 -19.92 -5.47
C SER A 234 22.95 -19.93 -4.08
N GLU A 235 23.90 -19.04 -3.78
CA GLU A 235 24.69 -19.12 -2.54
C GLU A 235 24.01 -18.47 -1.33
N LEU A 236 23.08 -17.54 -1.56
CA LEU A 236 22.38 -16.80 -0.49
C LEU A 236 21.05 -17.44 -0.06
N GLY A 237 20.55 -18.49 -0.74
CA GLY A 237 19.29 -19.14 -0.38
C GLY A 237 18.10 -18.18 -0.30
N ARG A 238 17.98 -17.25 -1.27
CA ARG A 238 16.96 -16.19 -1.28
C ARG A 238 15.53 -16.75 -1.23
N ILE A 239 14.67 -16.12 -0.44
CA ILE A 239 13.29 -16.54 -0.23
C ILE A 239 12.35 -15.44 -0.68
N TYR A 240 11.34 -15.79 -1.48
CA TYR A 240 10.27 -14.87 -1.81
C TYR A 240 9.36 -14.68 -0.59
N ARG A 241 9.13 -13.42 -0.21
CA ARG A 241 8.20 -13.05 0.85
C ARG A 241 6.80 -12.96 0.24
N ASP A 242 6.07 -14.05 0.39
CA ASP A 242 4.71 -14.21 -0.13
C ASP A 242 3.67 -13.38 0.64
N ASP A 243 2.44 -13.38 0.13
CA ASP A 243 1.32 -12.65 0.73
C ASP A 243 1.10 -12.99 2.22
N ALA A 244 1.20 -14.27 2.60
CA ALA A 244 1.07 -14.71 3.98
C ALA A 244 2.20 -14.16 4.87
N TYR A 245 3.43 -14.08 4.35
CA TYR A 245 4.52 -13.47 5.08
C TYR A 245 4.24 -11.98 5.32
N VAL A 246 3.93 -11.24 4.25
CA VAL A 246 3.74 -9.79 4.34
C VAL A 246 2.54 -9.42 5.19
N VAL A 247 1.41 -10.11 5.06
CA VAL A 247 0.23 -9.89 5.91
C VAL A 247 0.56 -10.10 7.39
N ARG A 248 1.30 -11.18 7.74
CA ARG A 248 1.69 -11.42 9.14
C ARG A 248 2.60 -10.33 9.67
N GLU A 249 3.60 -9.90 8.90
CA GLU A 249 4.50 -8.79 9.28
C GLU A 249 3.75 -7.47 9.44
N THR A 250 2.77 -7.18 8.57
CA THR A 250 1.92 -5.99 8.67
C THR A 250 1.06 -6.02 9.94
N VAL A 251 0.45 -7.16 10.28
CA VAL A 251 -0.32 -7.32 11.52
C VAL A 251 0.58 -7.18 12.75
N ALA A 252 1.78 -7.76 12.73
CA ALA A 252 2.76 -7.61 13.81
C ALA A 252 3.18 -6.13 13.98
N LEU A 253 3.42 -5.41 12.89
CA LEU A 253 3.72 -3.98 12.93
C LEU A 253 2.54 -3.18 13.51
N ALA A 254 1.30 -3.50 13.13
CA ALA A 254 0.12 -2.83 13.64
C ALA A 254 -0.07 -3.06 15.15
N ALA A 255 0.21 -4.27 15.64
CA ALA A 255 0.17 -4.59 17.06
C ALA A 255 1.26 -3.84 17.86
N GLN A 256 2.47 -3.70 17.31
CA GLN A 256 3.55 -2.92 17.93
C GLN A 256 3.22 -1.43 18.01
N LEU A 257 2.70 -0.85 16.92
CA LEU A 257 2.24 0.54 16.90
C LEU A 257 1.11 0.75 17.91
N ARG A 258 0.17 -0.20 18.02
CA ARG A 258 -0.91 -0.12 19.02
C ARG A 258 -0.34 -0.13 20.44
N ALA A 259 0.58 -1.04 20.75
CA ALA A 259 1.23 -1.07 22.07
C ALA A 259 1.90 0.27 22.42
N ILE A 260 2.60 0.89 21.46
CA ILE A 260 3.21 2.22 21.65
C ILE A 260 2.16 3.29 21.95
N ALA A 261 1.02 3.27 21.25
CA ALA A 261 -0.07 4.22 21.51
C ALA A 261 -0.65 4.09 22.92
N GLU A 262 -0.74 2.87 23.44
CA GLU A 262 -1.25 2.60 24.79
C GLU A 262 -0.18 2.71 25.89
N GLY A 263 1.10 2.90 25.52
CA GLY A 263 2.23 2.92 26.46
C GLY A 263 2.61 1.52 26.99
N ASP A 264 2.19 0.47 26.29
CA ASP A 264 2.46 -0.92 26.62
C ASP A 264 3.77 -1.42 26.02
N ALA A 265 4.27 -2.56 26.52
CA ALA A 265 5.39 -3.25 25.91
C ALA A 265 5.02 -3.81 24.53
N ALA A 266 5.93 -3.71 23.57
CA ALA A 266 5.75 -4.30 22.25
C ALA A 266 5.49 -5.82 22.37
N PRO A 267 4.49 -6.35 21.63
CA PRO A 267 4.20 -7.77 21.64
C PRO A 267 5.40 -8.57 21.14
N ALA A 268 5.59 -9.76 21.70
CA ALA A 268 6.64 -10.67 21.24
C ALA A 268 6.41 -11.03 19.77
N ARG A 269 7.49 -10.99 18.99
CA ARG A 269 7.47 -11.41 17.59
C ARG A 269 7.31 -12.93 17.49
N ASP A 270 6.40 -13.37 16.61
CA ASP A 270 6.27 -14.78 16.28
C ASP A 270 7.42 -15.25 15.38
N GLY A 271 8.35 -16.01 15.97
CA GLY A 271 9.49 -16.61 15.28
C GLY A 271 10.68 -15.66 15.08
N ALA A 272 11.82 -16.23 14.70
CA ALA A 272 13.03 -15.44 14.45
C ALA A 272 12.88 -14.58 13.18
N PRO A 273 13.33 -13.31 13.20
CA PRO A 273 13.39 -12.50 11.99
C PRO A 273 14.32 -13.18 10.96
N PRO A 274 14.08 -13.01 9.66
CA PRO A 274 15.05 -13.44 8.66
C PRO A 274 16.42 -12.82 8.95
N PRO A 275 17.53 -13.51 8.62
CA PRO A 275 18.85 -12.94 8.82
C PRO A 275 18.90 -11.57 8.13
N LEU A 276 19.23 -10.52 8.85
CA LEU A 276 19.56 -9.24 8.24
C LEU A 276 20.98 -9.39 7.71
N GLY A 277 21.10 -9.66 6.41
CA GLY A 277 22.42 -9.61 5.76
C GLY A 277 23.01 -8.23 6.00
N LEU A 278 24.34 -8.12 6.05
CA LEU A 278 24.99 -6.81 6.01
C LEU A 278 24.55 -6.13 4.72
N ASP A 279 23.54 -5.25 4.77
CA ASP A 279 23.14 -4.46 3.62
C ASP A 279 24.25 -3.44 3.39
N PRO A 280 25.01 -3.52 2.28
CA PRO A 280 26.09 -2.57 2.00
C PRO A 280 25.58 -1.13 1.90
N ARG A 281 24.27 -0.94 1.70
CA ARG A 281 23.60 0.37 1.62
C ARG A 281 23.20 0.93 3.00
N ARG A 282 23.17 0.10 4.04
CA ARG A 282 22.95 0.50 5.45
C ARG A 282 24.23 0.39 6.27
N GLY A 283 25.35 0.82 5.68
CA GLY A 283 26.61 0.96 6.41
C GLY A 283 26.39 1.83 7.65
N GLY A 284 26.63 1.23 8.82
CA GLY A 284 26.36 1.85 10.11
C GLY A 284 27.01 3.22 10.22
N GLY A 285 26.17 4.25 10.39
CA GLY A 285 26.61 5.53 10.90
C GLY A 285 27.17 5.30 12.29
N ARG A 286 28.51 5.26 12.39
CA ARG A 286 29.21 5.34 13.67
C ARG A 286 29.21 6.80 14.11
N GLY A 287 28.67 7.05 15.31
CA GLY A 287 29.03 8.18 16.17
C GLY A 287 28.46 9.53 15.77
#